data_AF-A0A1Y2Q6W7-F1
#
_entry.id   AF-A0A1Y2Q6W7-F1
#
_cell.length_a   1.000
_cell.length_b   1.000
_cell.length_c   1.000
_cell.angle_alpha   90.00
_cell.angle_beta   90.00
_cell.angle_gamma   90.00
#
_symmetry.space_group_name_H-M   'P 1'
#
loop_
_entity.id
_entity.type
_entity.pdbx_description
1 polymer ?
#
loop_
_entity_poly.entity_id
_entity_poly.type
_entity_poly.pdbx_seq_one_letter_code
_entity_poly.pdbx_strand_id
1 'polypeptide(L)'
;MFFKLPWFKKAATPHYQHTQVLELDFLVDEFHAVLADIEDPLRGRIHAALMLAQHPKDLWFLRSKIFNLVSKHHCESEANRRIARLDEKLQFFVEHHPDYSPEEIPSRPMTLH
;
A
#
# COMPACT_ATOMS: atom_id res chain seq x y z
N MET A 1 -25.59 3.88 -39.30
CA MET A 1 -25.41 2.69 -38.44
C MET A 1 -24.50 3.10 -37.30
N PHE A 2 -24.99 3.12 -36.06
CA PHE A 2 -24.25 3.57 -34.87
C PHE A 2 -23.92 2.34 -34.01
N PHE A 3 -22.63 2.02 -33.85
CA PHE A 3 -22.17 0.96 -32.97
C PHE A 3 -22.02 1.53 -31.55
N LYS A 4 -22.88 1.09 -30.62
CA LYS A 4 -22.70 1.31 -29.18
C LYS A 4 -21.87 0.15 -28.62
N LEU A 5 -20.67 0.45 -28.12
CA LEU A 5 -19.79 -0.48 -27.40
C LEU A 5 -20.21 -0.54 -25.92
N PRO A 6 -20.52 -1.71 -25.34
CA PRO A 6 -21.09 -1.76 -24.01
C PRO A 6 -20.12 -2.26 -22.91
N TRP A 7 -18.89 -1.75 -22.75
CA TRP A 7 -17.96 -2.40 -21.78
C TRP A 7 -17.16 -1.50 -20.83
N PHE A 8 -17.67 -0.32 -20.45
CA PHE A 8 -17.23 0.28 -19.18
C PHE A 8 -17.84 -0.52 -18.01
N LYS A 9 -17.27 -1.69 -17.72
CA LYS A 9 -17.42 -2.30 -16.39
C LYS A 9 -16.70 -1.36 -15.44
N LYS A 10 -17.48 -0.59 -14.67
CA LYS A 10 -16.98 0.07 -13.45
C LYS A 10 -16.22 -1.01 -12.67
N ALA A 11 -14.94 -0.78 -12.42
CA ALA A 11 -14.21 -1.57 -11.43
C ALA A 11 -15.08 -1.56 -10.16
N ALA A 12 -15.57 -2.72 -9.76
CA ALA A 12 -16.28 -2.83 -8.51
C ALA A 12 -15.29 -2.41 -7.44
N THR A 13 -15.53 -1.27 -6.78
CA THR A 13 -14.82 -0.94 -5.54
C THR A 13 -15.08 -2.10 -4.58
N PRO A 14 -14.05 -2.85 -4.17
CA PRO A 14 -14.25 -3.99 -3.28
C PRO A 14 -14.92 -3.49 -2.00
N HIS A 15 -16.02 -4.13 -1.62
CA HIS A 15 -16.69 -3.83 -0.38
C HIS A 15 -15.89 -4.54 0.74
N TYR A 16 -14.97 -3.79 1.35
CA TYR A 16 -14.07 -4.30 2.36
C TYR A 16 -14.80 -4.62 3.67
N GLN A 17 -14.99 -5.92 3.93
CA GLN A 17 -15.49 -6.44 5.22
C GLN A 17 -14.34 -6.48 6.25
N HIS A 18 -14.65 -6.39 7.55
CA HIS A 18 -13.66 -6.33 8.64
C HIS A 18 -12.61 -7.48 8.66
N THR A 19 -12.86 -8.59 7.97
CA THR A 19 -11.92 -9.71 7.83
C THR A 19 -10.92 -9.55 6.68
N GLN A 20 -11.15 -8.65 5.71
CA GLN A 20 -10.25 -8.44 4.55
C GLN A 20 -8.94 -7.74 4.96
N VAL A 21 -8.87 -7.16 6.16
CA VAL A 21 -7.62 -6.64 6.74
C VAL A 21 -6.61 -7.76 7.03
N LEU A 22 -7.00 -9.03 6.86
CA LEU A 22 -6.12 -10.20 6.95
C LEU A 22 -5.65 -10.70 5.58
N GLU A 23 -5.94 -10.02 4.47
CA GLU A 23 -5.40 -10.40 3.16
C GLU A 23 -4.22 -9.51 2.81
N LEU A 24 -3.09 -10.10 2.38
CA LEU A 24 -1.91 -9.33 1.97
C LEU A 24 -2.25 -8.45 0.75
N ASP A 25 -3.10 -8.96 -0.15
CA ASP A 25 -3.57 -8.24 -1.34
C ASP A 25 -4.33 -6.96 -0.97
N PHE A 26 -5.07 -6.97 0.15
CA PHE A 26 -5.71 -5.75 0.65
C PHE A 26 -4.69 -4.69 1.06
N LEU A 27 -3.63 -5.10 1.78
CA LEU A 27 -2.55 -4.17 2.14
C LEU A 27 -1.84 -3.64 0.89
N VAL A 28 -1.61 -4.49 -0.10
CA VAL A 28 -1.02 -4.08 -1.38
C VAL A 28 -1.86 -3.00 -2.07
N ASP A 29 -3.18 -3.16 -2.11
CA ASP A 29 -4.12 -2.17 -2.64
C ASP A 29 -4.08 -0.85 -1.87
N GLU A 30 -3.98 -0.90 -0.54
CA GLU A 30 -3.84 0.28 0.30
C GLU A 30 -2.53 1.04 0.03
N PHE A 31 -1.43 0.31 -0.17
CA PHE A 31 -0.16 0.89 -0.58
C PHE A 31 -0.25 1.53 -1.98
N HIS A 32 -1.02 0.95 -2.91
CA HIS A 32 -1.31 1.58 -4.20
C HIS A 32 -2.15 2.85 -4.05
N ALA A 33 -3.18 2.84 -3.21
CA ALA A 33 -4.06 3.97 -3.00
C ALA A 33 -3.30 5.21 -2.49
N VAL A 34 -2.27 5.01 -1.67
CA VAL A 34 -1.38 6.08 -1.18
C VAL A 34 -0.64 6.83 -2.29
N LEU A 35 -0.46 6.23 -3.47
CA LEU A 35 0.24 6.81 -4.62
C LEU A 35 -0.68 7.22 -5.77
N ALA A 36 -2.01 7.12 -5.60
CA ALA A 36 -2.97 7.24 -6.71
C ALA A 36 -2.92 8.59 -7.43
N ASP A 37 -2.58 9.66 -6.72
CA ASP A 37 -2.50 11.04 -7.21
C ASP A 37 -1.10 11.45 -7.71
N ILE A 38 -0.11 10.57 -7.63
CA ILE A 38 1.27 10.87 -8.02
C ILE A 38 1.53 10.40 -9.46
N GLU A 39 1.93 11.30 -10.35
CA GLU A 39 2.35 10.98 -11.71
C GLU A 39 3.89 10.94 -11.82
N ASP A 40 4.50 9.82 -11.45
CA ASP A 40 5.96 9.61 -11.53
C ASP A 40 6.28 8.21 -12.08
N PRO A 41 7.27 8.04 -12.98
CA PRO A 41 7.71 6.71 -13.44
C PRO A 41 8.12 5.77 -12.30
N LEU A 42 8.61 6.31 -11.18
CA LEU A 42 8.92 5.54 -9.97
C LEU A 42 7.66 4.93 -9.35
N ARG A 43 6.47 5.55 -9.49
CA ARG A 43 5.20 4.93 -9.09
C ARG A 43 5.02 3.59 -9.78
N GLY A 44 5.29 3.51 -11.09
CA GLY A 44 5.19 2.27 -11.85
C GLY A 44 6.14 1.17 -11.34
N ARG A 45 7.36 1.55 -10.94
CA ARG A 45 8.34 0.62 -10.36
C ARG A 45 7.93 0.14 -8.97
N ILE A 46 7.43 1.04 -8.13
CA ILE A 46 6.88 0.67 -6.82
C ILE A 46 5.64 -0.20 -7.01
N HIS A 47 4.80 0.10 -8.00
CA HIS A 47 3.62 -0.70 -8.29
C HIS A 47 3.98 -2.15 -8.64
N ALA A 48 4.94 -2.35 -9.54
CA ALA A 48 5.44 -3.68 -9.87
C ALA A 48 6.05 -4.39 -8.65
N ALA A 49 6.76 -3.67 -7.79
CA ALA A 49 7.33 -4.26 -6.58
C ALA A 49 6.27 -4.67 -5.54
N LEU A 50 5.18 -3.89 -5.43
CA LEU A 50 4.04 -4.22 -4.58
C LEU A 50 3.31 -5.49 -5.06
N MET A 51 3.12 -5.64 -6.37
CA MET A 51 2.53 -6.85 -6.99
C MET A 51 3.39 -8.11 -6.80
N LEU A 52 4.68 -7.95 -6.46
CA LEU A 52 5.61 -9.04 -6.20
C LEU A 52 5.83 -9.30 -4.70
N ALA A 53 5.24 -8.48 -3.82
CA ALA A 53 5.36 -8.65 -2.39
C ALA A 53 4.69 -9.95 -1.96
N GLN A 54 5.44 -10.81 -1.26
CA GLN A 54 4.92 -12.09 -0.75
C GLN A 54 4.84 -12.08 0.76
N HIS A 55 5.55 -11.16 1.42
CA HIS A 55 5.61 -11.07 2.86
C HIS A 55 5.34 -9.64 3.34
N PRO A 56 4.80 -9.46 4.57
CA PRO A 56 4.58 -8.14 5.17
C PRO A 56 5.85 -7.31 5.30
N LYS A 57 6.99 -7.99 5.44
CA LYS A 57 8.33 -7.38 5.45
C LYS A 57 8.66 -6.67 4.12
N ASP A 58 8.20 -7.18 2.99
CA ASP A 58 8.40 -6.53 1.70
C ASP A 58 7.63 -5.21 1.66
N LEU A 59 6.39 -5.20 2.14
CA LEU A 59 5.58 -4.00 2.28
C LEU A 59 6.24 -2.99 3.23
N TRP A 60 6.78 -3.45 4.35
CA TRP A 60 7.54 -2.61 5.27
C TRP A 60 8.74 -1.92 4.61
N PHE A 61 9.48 -2.60 3.74
CA PHE A 61 10.58 -1.96 3.00
C PHE A 61 10.08 -0.99 1.93
N LEU A 62 8.99 -1.32 1.24
CA LEU A 62 8.40 -0.48 0.21
C LEU A 62 7.80 0.81 0.80
N ARG A 63 7.32 0.76 2.05
CA ARG A 63 6.87 1.92 2.84
C ARG A 63 7.87 3.09 2.79
N SER A 64 9.16 2.85 3.00
CA SER A 64 10.19 3.91 2.96
C SER A 64 10.36 4.52 1.56
N LYS A 65 10.21 3.72 0.50
CA LYS A 65 10.24 4.23 -0.88
C LYS A 65 9.02 5.07 -1.20
N ILE A 66 7.85 4.65 -0.70
CA ILE A 66 6.60 5.41 -0.79
C ILE A 66 6.73 6.73 -0.04
N PHE A 67 7.27 6.73 1.18
CA PHE A 67 7.52 7.96 1.94
C PHE A 67 8.32 8.97 1.13
N ASN A 68 9.46 8.55 0.57
CA ASN A 68 10.31 9.42 -0.22
C ASN A 68 9.60 9.96 -1.47
N LEU A 69 8.80 9.12 -2.13
CA LEU A 69 8.05 9.54 -3.31
C LEU A 69 6.93 10.53 -2.96
N VAL A 70 6.17 10.27 -1.89
CA VAL A 70 5.12 11.19 -1.42
C VAL A 70 5.74 12.51 -0.96
N SER A 71 6.82 12.49 -0.19
CA SER A 71 7.54 13.69 0.26
C SER A 71 8.09 14.52 -0.92
N LYS A 72 8.44 13.88 -2.04
CA LYS A 72 8.91 14.58 -3.25
C LYS A 72 7.79 15.31 -3.99
N HIS A 73 6.60 14.69 -4.09
CA HIS A 73 5.47 15.25 -4.86
C HIS A 73 4.51 16.08 -4.02
N HIS A 74 4.56 15.91 -2.70
CA HIS A 74 3.78 16.66 -1.72
C HIS A 74 4.74 17.28 -0.69
N CYS A 75 4.34 17.28 0.58
CA CYS A 75 5.19 17.68 1.70
C CYS A 75 5.43 16.49 2.64
N GLU A 76 6.47 16.59 3.46
CA GLU A 76 6.82 15.56 4.44
C GLU A 76 5.68 15.27 5.43
N SER A 77 4.88 16.28 5.78
CA SER A 77 3.70 16.10 6.64
C SER A 77 2.65 15.19 5.99
N GLU A 78 2.43 15.33 4.69
CA GLU A 78 1.52 14.47 3.93
C GLU A 78 2.07 13.04 3.85
N ALA A 79 3.38 12.89 3.63
CA ALA A 79 4.04 11.59 3.65
C ALA A 79 3.89 10.89 5.00
N ASN A 80 4.16 11.59 6.10
CA ASN A 80 3.97 11.05 7.45
C ASN A 80 2.51 10.63 7.68
N ARG A 81 1.54 11.45 7.28
CA ARG A 81 0.11 11.14 7.42
C ARG A 81 -0.28 9.87 6.65
N ARG A 82 0.15 9.74 5.39
CA ARG A 82 -0.18 8.58 4.56
C ARG A 82 0.51 7.32 5.06
N ILE A 83 1.78 7.42 5.44
CA ILE A 83 2.56 6.30 5.95
C ILE A 83 2.06 5.83 7.31
N ALA A 84 1.69 6.72 8.24
CA ALA A 84 1.12 6.33 9.53
C ALA A 84 -0.13 5.45 9.37
N ARG A 85 -0.99 5.77 8.40
CA ARG A 85 -2.16 4.93 8.08
C ARG A 85 -1.79 3.56 7.52
N LEU A 86 -0.72 3.47 6.73
CA LEU A 86 -0.21 2.18 6.26
C LEU A 86 0.39 1.37 7.40
N ASP A 87 1.08 2.03 8.33
CA ASP A 87 1.69 1.38 9.50
C ASP A 87 0.63 0.79 10.42
N GLU A 88 -0.44 1.53 10.72
CA GLU A 88 -1.56 1.02 11.50
C GLU A 88 -2.17 -0.24 10.88
N LYS A 89 -2.36 -0.25 9.55
CA LYS A 89 -2.94 -1.40 8.84
C LYS A 89 -1.98 -2.59 8.79
N LEU A 90 -0.71 -2.34 8.52
CA LEU A 90 0.32 -3.37 8.45
C LEU A 90 0.58 -4.00 9.83
N GLN A 91 0.60 -3.17 10.88
CA GLN A 91 0.71 -3.62 12.27
C GLN A 91 -0.51 -4.47 12.65
N PHE A 92 -1.73 -3.99 12.36
CA PHE A 92 -2.94 -4.76 12.61
C PHE A 92 -2.92 -6.10 11.89
N PHE A 93 -2.54 -6.12 10.61
CA PHE A 93 -2.44 -7.36 9.83
C PHE A 93 -1.50 -8.35 10.51
N VAL A 94 -0.28 -7.94 10.86
CA VAL A 94 0.70 -8.86 11.45
C VAL A 94 0.34 -9.30 12.87
N GLU A 95 -0.37 -8.47 13.64
CA GLU A 95 -0.86 -8.85 14.97
C GLU A 95 -1.99 -9.88 14.95
N HIS A 96 -2.78 -9.92 13.87
CA HIS A 96 -4.03 -10.70 13.81
C HIS A 96 -4.01 -11.81 12.76
N HIS A 97 -3.02 -11.86 11.87
CA HIS A 97 -2.91 -12.89 10.85
C HIS A 97 -2.30 -14.18 11.44
N PRO A 98 -2.88 -15.37 11.19
CA PRO A 98 -2.41 -16.61 11.79
C PRO A 98 -0.99 -17.02 11.37
N ASP A 99 -0.58 -16.62 10.17
CA ASP A 99 0.71 -17.01 9.57
C ASP A 99 1.86 -16.02 9.83
N TYR A 100 1.62 -14.90 10.53
CA TYR A 100 2.64 -13.87 10.75
C TYR A 100 2.75 -13.48 12.23
N SER A 101 3.94 -13.05 12.65
CA SER A 101 4.20 -12.52 14.00
C SER A 101 4.66 -11.05 13.95
N PRO A 102 4.26 -10.19 14.93
CA PRO A 102 4.72 -8.79 15.04
C PRO A 102 6.23 -8.61 15.02
N GLU A 103 6.98 -9.65 15.39
CA GLU A 103 8.44 -9.67 15.40
C GLU A 103 9.06 -9.69 13.99
N GLU A 104 8.28 -10.03 12.96
CA GLU A 104 8.73 -10.09 11.56
C GLU A 104 8.89 -8.70 10.93
N ILE A 105 8.19 -7.70 11.49
CA ILE A 105 8.29 -6.31 11.05
C ILE A 105 9.09 -5.52 12.09
N PRO A 106 10.08 -4.71 11.67
CA PRO A 106 10.76 -3.81 12.58
C PRO A 106 9.78 -2.87 13.28
N SER A 107 9.84 -2.80 14.62
CA SER A 107 8.92 -2.00 15.44
C SER A 107 9.02 -0.49 15.23
N ARG A 108 10.06 -0.01 14.55
CA ARG A 108 10.24 1.39 14.13
C ARG A 108 10.97 1.48 12.80
N PRO A 109 10.70 2.49 11.95
CA PRO A 109 11.66 2.85 10.91
C PRO A 109 13.03 3.01 11.59
N MET A 110 14.05 2.31 11.08
CA MET A 110 15.42 2.67 11.42
C MET A 110 15.59 4.14 11.01
N THR A 111 15.62 5.04 11.98
CA THR A 111 16.04 6.41 11.76
C THR A 111 17.46 6.33 11.25
N LEU A 112 17.64 6.57 9.96
CA LEU A 112 18.95 6.86 9.39
C LEU A 112 19.36 8.20 10.00
N HIS A 113 20.14 8.13 11.08
CA HIS A 113 20.86 9.25 11.68
C HIS A 113 21.97 9.73 10.75
#